data_AF-A0AAX7T4I0-F1
#
_entry.id   AF-A0AAX7T4I0-F1
#
_cell.length_a   1.000
_cell.length_b   1.000
_cell.length_c   1.000
_cell.angle_alpha   90.00
_cell.angle_beta   90.00
_cell.angle_gamma   90.00
#
_symmetry.space_group_name_H-M   'P 1'
#
loop_
_entity.id
_entity.type
_entity.pdbx_description
1 polymer ?
#
loop_
_entity_poly.entity_id
_entity_poly.type
_entity_poly.pdbx_seq_one_letter_code
_entity_poly.pdbx_strand_id
1 'polypeptide(L)'
;MRDLQDVDSLLLKELKSCCATEYNFLPRETGLKLMESASTENHSGVSAKCRDTRVEELWSLTSFFGYCTQTFVQAVNLLDRFLTIMKVQPKHLPCIGVCCLHIAAKMVEEESNVSPTHELIRISQSKFTVSDLCRMEKIISEKLSVEPKAVTALTFLHLYYSAFTSLSAGREEIPSIGRLEAQLKACLCRLVFSKAKPSVLALALIAQEFEAPQSVMLLKTVQQFQRHVKISDSELLHWKEHVAKCMVEYRSSECNKPDNKKLVWIVSRRTAQNLQTSHFSVPGLPTIPERSWDESERLIVNLFYFLCVIMISRVCWAPWKTKWDNYGKIRSEYFPQLMCSTQQMYSH
;
A
#
# COMPACT_ATOMS: atom_id res chain seq x y z
N MET A 1 31.67 -11.66 -18.66
CA MET A 1 30.47 -12.17 -17.96
C MET A 1 30.77 -12.04 -16.48
N ARG A 2 29.98 -11.25 -15.74
CA ARG A 2 30.13 -11.17 -14.28
C ARG A 2 29.30 -12.29 -13.67
N ASP A 3 29.95 -13.26 -13.04
CA ASP A 3 29.27 -14.29 -12.27
C ASP A 3 28.60 -13.66 -11.03
N LEU A 4 27.65 -14.35 -10.41
CA LEU A 4 27.02 -13.86 -9.17
C LEU A 4 28.03 -13.70 -8.00
N GLN A 5 29.27 -14.15 -8.18
CA GLN A 5 30.39 -13.86 -7.28
C GLN A 5 30.82 -12.38 -7.29
N ASP A 6 30.48 -11.63 -8.35
CA ASP A 6 30.63 -10.15 -8.42
C ASP A 6 29.45 -9.41 -7.80
N VAL A 7 28.38 -10.10 -7.39
CA VAL A 7 27.34 -9.48 -6.56
C VAL A 7 27.92 -9.28 -5.18
N ASP A 8 27.80 -8.05 -4.69
CA ASP A 8 28.37 -7.62 -3.42
C ASP A 8 28.13 -8.67 -2.32
N SER A 9 29.22 -9.22 -1.76
CA SER A 9 29.19 -10.25 -0.71
C SER A 9 28.28 -9.83 0.45
N LEU A 10 28.18 -8.51 0.67
CA LEU A 10 27.25 -7.89 1.61
C LEU A 10 25.78 -8.18 1.28
N LEU A 11 25.35 -8.00 0.03
CA LEU A 11 23.97 -8.24 -0.42
C LEU A 11 23.59 -9.71 -0.25
N LEU A 12 24.50 -10.63 -0.58
CA LEU A 12 24.23 -12.06 -0.40
C LEU A 12 24.12 -12.44 1.10
N LYS A 13 24.91 -11.79 1.97
CA LYS A 13 24.81 -11.95 3.43
C LYS A 13 23.48 -11.41 3.96
N GLU A 14 23.06 -10.25 3.50
CA GLU A 14 21.76 -9.65 3.86
C GLU A 14 20.60 -10.52 3.40
N LEU A 15 20.64 -11.02 2.16
CA LEU A 15 19.63 -11.93 1.62
C LEU A 15 19.48 -13.18 2.49
N LYS A 16 20.59 -13.84 2.85
CA LYS A 16 20.58 -15.01 3.74
C LYS A 16 20.04 -14.68 5.13
N SER A 17 20.38 -13.52 5.68
CA SER A 17 19.86 -13.05 6.97
C SER A 17 18.34 -12.84 6.93
N CYS A 18 17.84 -12.24 5.85
CA CYS A 18 16.41 -12.06 5.64
C CYS A 18 15.69 -13.41 5.48
N CYS A 19 16.23 -14.34 4.69
CA CYS A 19 15.64 -15.68 4.54
C CYS A 19 15.57 -16.45 5.87
N ALA A 20 16.54 -16.25 6.78
CA ALA A 20 16.52 -16.92 8.08
C ALA A 20 15.40 -16.42 9.01
N THR A 21 14.94 -15.18 8.81
CA THR A 21 13.98 -14.50 9.70
C THR A 21 12.60 -14.30 9.07
N GLU A 22 12.44 -14.55 7.76
CA GLU A 22 11.17 -14.30 7.04
C GLU A 22 9.96 -15.05 7.64
N TYR A 23 10.16 -16.24 8.20
CA TYR A 23 9.09 -17.04 8.81
C TYR A 23 8.50 -16.39 10.07
N ASN A 24 9.27 -15.54 10.78
CA ASN A 24 8.79 -14.86 11.99
C ASN A 24 7.68 -13.84 11.68
N PHE A 25 7.60 -13.41 10.42
CA PHE A 25 6.66 -12.40 9.95
C PHE A 25 5.55 -12.98 9.09
N LEU A 26 5.48 -14.30 8.93
CA LEU A 26 4.36 -14.93 8.24
C LEU A 26 3.13 -15.05 9.16
N PRO A 27 1.92 -14.80 8.65
CA PRO A 27 0.68 -15.07 9.38
C PRO A 27 0.49 -16.58 9.61
N ARG A 28 -0.25 -16.95 10.66
CA ARG A 28 -0.48 -18.37 10.99
C ARG A 28 -1.38 -19.03 9.95
N GLU A 29 -0.93 -20.15 9.40
CA GLU A 29 -1.65 -20.89 8.35
C GLU A 29 -3.06 -21.33 8.81
N THR A 30 -3.20 -21.75 10.06
CA THR A 30 -4.51 -22.12 10.64
C THR A 30 -5.50 -20.96 10.63
N GLY A 31 -5.03 -19.75 10.93
CA GLY A 31 -5.85 -18.54 10.87
C GLY A 31 -6.24 -18.16 9.45
N LEU A 32 -5.32 -18.30 8.47
CA LEU A 32 -5.63 -18.04 7.06
C LEU A 32 -6.72 -18.98 6.54
N LYS A 33 -6.63 -20.28 6.86
CA LYS A 33 -7.64 -21.29 6.50
C LYS A 33 -9.03 -20.95 7.05
N LEU A 34 -9.10 -20.45 8.29
CA LEU A 34 -10.36 -20.00 8.90
C LEU A 34 -10.96 -18.78 8.19
N MET A 35 -10.14 -17.84 7.72
CA MET A 35 -10.62 -16.67 6.98
C MET A 35 -11.15 -17.03 5.59
N GLU A 36 -10.58 -18.06 4.96
CA GLU A 36 -11.07 -18.59 3.68
C GLU A 36 -12.41 -19.31 3.85
N SER A 37 -12.55 -20.16 4.87
CA SER A 37 -13.80 -20.90 5.14
C SER A 37 -14.93 -20.05 5.73
N ALA A 38 -14.62 -18.89 6.34
CA ALA A 38 -15.64 -17.96 6.82
C ALA A 38 -16.51 -17.34 5.71
N SER A 39 -16.17 -17.54 4.43
CA SER A 39 -17.00 -17.15 3.29
C SER A 39 -18.13 -18.15 2.99
N THR A 40 -17.97 -19.42 3.37
CA THR A 40 -18.87 -20.53 3.02
C THR A 40 -19.79 -20.95 4.17
N GLU A 41 -19.40 -20.65 5.41
CA GLU A 41 -20.14 -21.00 6.61
C GLU A 41 -20.57 -19.72 7.33
N ASN A 42 -21.75 -19.69 7.95
CA ASN A 42 -22.33 -18.54 8.67
C ASN A 42 -21.53 -18.14 9.94
N HIS A 43 -20.20 -18.13 9.88
CA HIS A 43 -19.31 -17.75 10.97
C HIS A 43 -19.24 -16.24 11.10
N SER A 44 -19.35 -15.77 12.34
CA SER A 44 -19.26 -14.35 12.74
C SER A 44 -17.86 -13.74 12.65
N GLY A 45 -16.93 -14.40 11.95
CA GLY A 45 -15.51 -14.02 11.83
C GLY A 45 -15.20 -13.14 10.61
N VAL A 46 -13.98 -12.62 10.54
CA VAL A 46 -13.48 -11.90 9.36
C VAL A 46 -13.24 -12.88 8.20
N SER A 47 -13.92 -12.67 7.08
CA SER A 47 -13.68 -13.43 5.85
C SER A 47 -12.54 -12.85 5.01
N ALA A 48 -12.03 -13.64 4.06
CA ALA A 48 -11.04 -13.19 3.08
C ALA A 48 -11.47 -11.90 2.35
N LYS A 49 -12.73 -11.83 1.89
CA LYS A 49 -13.29 -10.64 1.23
C LYS A 49 -13.29 -9.41 2.14
N CYS A 50 -13.65 -9.57 3.42
CA CYS A 50 -13.60 -8.46 4.37
C CYS A 50 -12.18 -7.92 4.57
N ARG A 51 -11.19 -8.82 4.64
CA ARG A 51 -9.78 -8.45 4.75
C ARG A 51 -9.31 -7.75 3.47
N ASP A 52 -9.62 -8.27 2.29
CA ASP A 52 -9.18 -7.67 1.02
C ASP A 52 -9.72 -6.25 0.85
N THR A 53 -11.02 -6.04 1.08
CA THR A 53 -11.61 -4.69 1.10
C THR A 53 -10.93 -3.77 2.13
N ARG A 54 -10.59 -4.30 3.31
CA ARG A 54 -9.86 -3.51 4.31
C ARG A 54 -8.48 -3.11 3.82
N VAL A 55 -7.72 -4.01 3.19
CA VAL A 55 -6.38 -3.70 2.67
C VAL A 55 -6.43 -2.70 1.51
N GLU A 56 -7.43 -2.78 0.64
CA GLU A 56 -7.68 -1.77 -0.41
C GLU A 56 -7.97 -0.38 0.18
N GLU A 57 -8.76 -0.31 1.26
CA GLU A 57 -8.99 0.93 2.01
C GLU A 57 -7.70 1.45 2.66
N LEU A 58 -6.87 0.56 3.24
CA LEU A 58 -5.57 0.94 3.80
C LEU A 58 -4.62 1.46 2.74
N TRP A 59 -4.60 0.87 1.54
CA TRP A 59 -3.79 1.37 0.43
C TRP A 59 -4.20 2.80 0.07
N SER A 60 -5.51 3.06 -0.05
CA SER A 60 -6.03 4.40 -0.32
C SER A 60 -5.65 5.41 0.77
N LEU A 61 -5.68 4.99 2.04
CA LEU A 61 -5.26 5.82 3.17
C LEU A 61 -3.77 6.11 3.17
N THR A 62 -2.92 5.10 2.94
CA THR A 62 -1.46 5.29 2.78
C THR A 62 -1.18 6.31 1.69
N SER A 63 -1.84 6.19 0.53
CA SER A 63 -1.69 7.12 -0.58
C SER A 63 -2.13 8.54 -0.23
N PHE A 64 -3.23 8.68 0.52
CA PHE A 64 -3.70 10.00 0.93
C PHE A 64 -2.72 10.73 1.84
N PHE A 65 -2.24 10.06 2.88
CA PHE A 65 -1.27 10.65 3.81
C PHE A 65 0.14 10.77 3.21
N GLY A 66 0.32 10.26 1.99
CA GLY A 66 1.61 10.30 1.30
C GLY A 66 2.69 9.45 1.97
N TYR A 67 2.29 8.42 2.72
CA TYR A 67 3.17 7.45 3.36
C TYR A 67 3.87 6.57 2.31
N CYS A 68 5.05 6.08 2.67
CA CYS A 68 5.86 5.26 1.78
C CYS A 68 5.29 3.83 1.63
N THR A 69 5.79 3.10 0.63
CA THR A 69 5.40 1.70 0.39
C THR A 69 5.70 0.81 1.59
N GLN A 70 6.79 1.05 2.30
CA GLN A 70 7.17 0.26 3.48
C GLN A 70 6.11 0.36 4.58
N THR A 71 5.54 1.55 4.82
CA THR A 71 4.45 1.75 5.79
C THR A 71 3.22 0.93 5.45
N PHE A 72 2.80 0.91 4.18
CA PHE A 72 1.68 0.07 3.75
C PHE A 72 1.97 -1.43 3.93
N VAL A 73 3.13 -1.89 3.47
CA VAL A 73 3.52 -3.31 3.55
C VAL A 73 3.61 -3.76 5.01
N GLN A 74 4.15 -2.92 5.89
CA GLN A 74 4.20 -3.15 7.32
C GLN A 74 2.79 -3.20 7.94
N ALA A 75 1.90 -2.29 7.56
CA ALA A 75 0.53 -2.29 8.05
C ALA A 75 -0.23 -3.57 7.67
N VAL A 76 -0.07 -4.06 6.43
CA VAL A 76 -0.66 -5.33 5.98
C VAL A 76 -0.05 -6.52 6.73
N ASN A 77 1.26 -6.52 6.96
CA ASN A 77 1.92 -7.57 7.74
C ASN A 77 1.36 -7.66 9.17
N LEU A 78 1.20 -6.53 9.84
CA LEU A 78 0.60 -6.45 11.18
C LEU A 78 -0.85 -6.93 11.16
N LEU A 79 -1.64 -6.50 10.17
CA LEU A 79 -3.04 -6.88 10.04
C LEU A 79 -3.20 -8.39 9.88
N ASP A 80 -2.49 -8.99 8.93
CA ASP A 80 -2.63 -10.44 8.65
C ASP A 80 -2.14 -11.29 9.84
N ARG A 81 -1.02 -10.93 10.47
CA ARG A 81 -0.54 -11.63 11.66
C ARG A 81 -1.53 -11.51 12.82
N PHE A 82 -2.13 -10.34 13.01
CA PHE A 82 -3.12 -10.14 14.07
C PHE A 82 -4.41 -10.93 13.81
N LEU A 83 -4.95 -10.88 12.59
CA LEU A 83 -6.18 -11.58 12.23
C LEU A 83 -6.05 -13.10 12.31
N THR A 84 -4.85 -13.64 12.10
CA THR A 84 -4.62 -15.09 12.16
C THR A 84 -4.40 -15.65 13.57
N ILE A 85 -4.19 -14.78 14.58
CA ILE A 85 -4.09 -15.19 15.99
C ILE A 85 -5.31 -14.81 16.83
N MET A 86 -6.09 -13.83 16.38
CA MET A 86 -7.25 -13.30 17.11
C MET A 86 -8.57 -13.69 16.44
N LYS A 87 -9.56 -14.11 17.25
CA LYS A 87 -10.94 -14.25 16.78
C LYS A 87 -11.62 -12.88 16.73
N VAL A 88 -11.59 -12.24 15.56
CA VAL A 88 -12.11 -10.89 15.34
C VAL A 88 -13.49 -10.92 14.70
N GLN A 89 -14.41 -10.09 15.20
CA GLN A 89 -15.68 -9.82 14.52
C GLN A 89 -15.49 -8.75 13.43
N PRO A 90 -16.12 -8.86 12.25
CA PRO A 90 -16.01 -7.90 11.15
C PRO A 90 -16.22 -6.43 11.56
N LYS A 91 -17.07 -6.16 12.55
CA LYS A 91 -17.34 -4.81 13.08
C LYS A 91 -16.10 -4.11 13.65
N HIS A 92 -15.09 -4.86 14.12
CA HIS A 92 -13.86 -4.32 14.69
C HIS A 92 -12.74 -4.16 13.66
N LEU A 93 -12.89 -4.76 12.48
CA LEU A 93 -11.88 -4.74 11.42
C LEU A 93 -11.48 -3.31 10.98
N PRO A 94 -12.39 -2.32 10.88
CA PRO A 94 -12.00 -0.95 10.56
C PRO A 94 -11.03 -0.33 11.57
N CYS A 95 -11.33 -0.47 12.86
CA CYS A 95 -10.46 0.01 13.93
C CYS A 95 -9.10 -0.70 13.90
N ILE A 96 -9.11 -2.03 13.80
CA ILE A 96 -7.87 -2.82 13.73
C ILE A 96 -6.99 -2.40 12.55
N GLY A 97 -7.56 -2.29 11.35
CA GLY A 97 -6.79 -1.90 10.17
C GLY A 97 -6.17 -0.51 10.30
N VAL A 98 -6.93 0.48 10.77
CA VAL A 98 -6.42 1.85 10.97
C VAL A 98 -5.34 1.87 12.06
N CYS A 99 -5.50 1.10 13.14
CA CYS A 99 -4.46 0.92 14.15
C CYS A 99 -3.18 0.30 13.57
N CYS A 100 -3.28 -0.74 12.75
CA CYS A 100 -2.13 -1.34 12.07
C CYS A 100 -1.39 -0.31 11.20
N LEU A 101 -2.12 0.54 10.47
CA LEU A 101 -1.53 1.61 9.67
C LEU A 101 -0.85 2.67 10.55
N HIS A 102 -1.47 3.07 11.65
CA HIS A 102 -0.90 4.07 12.56
C HIS A 102 0.37 3.55 13.26
N ILE A 103 0.37 2.29 13.71
CA ILE A 103 1.57 1.63 14.25
C ILE A 103 2.67 1.59 13.20
N ALA A 104 2.35 1.16 11.97
CA ALA A 104 3.32 1.11 10.89
C ALA A 104 3.89 2.49 10.55
N ALA A 105 3.05 3.54 10.51
CA ALA A 105 3.49 4.90 10.26
C ALA A 105 4.46 5.38 11.36
N LYS A 106 4.15 5.14 12.64
CA LYS A 106 5.05 5.47 13.76
C LYS A 106 6.39 4.73 13.72
N MET A 107 6.45 3.58 13.05
CA MET A 107 7.67 2.77 12.95
C MET A 107 8.57 3.17 11.78
N VAL A 108 7.98 3.69 10.71
CA VAL A 108 8.65 3.83 9.41
C VAL A 108 8.77 5.29 8.98
N GLU A 109 7.73 6.09 9.20
CA GLU A 109 7.70 7.50 8.81
C GLU A 109 8.41 8.35 9.87
N GLU A 110 8.95 9.50 9.44
CA GLU A 110 9.43 10.52 10.37
C GLU A 110 8.28 11.03 11.25
N GLU A 111 8.57 11.38 12.50
CA GLU A 111 7.55 11.79 13.48
C GLU A 111 6.70 12.98 12.99
N SER A 112 7.29 13.90 12.22
CA SER A 112 6.62 15.04 11.58
C SER A 112 5.63 14.65 10.47
N ASN A 113 5.86 13.50 9.83
CA ASN A 113 5.02 12.99 8.74
C ASN A 113 3.88 12.09 9.27
N VAL A 114 3.98 11.57 10.50
CA VAL A 114 2.92 10.77 11.11
C VAL A 114 1.67 11.63 11.32
N SER A 115 0.55 11.17 10.78
CA SER A 115 -0.70 11.94 10.84
C SER A 115 -1.31 11.88 12.24
N PRO A 116 -1.87 13.00 12.74
CA PRO A 116 -2.45 13.02 14.07
C PRO A 116 -3.69 12.11 14.12
N THR A 117 -3.88 11.44 15.26
CA THR A 117 -4.90 10.39 15.42
C THR A 117 -6.31 10.82 15.01
N HIS A 118 -6.70 12.05 15.30
CA HIS A 118 -8.04 12.56 14.97
C HIS A 118 -8.27 12.73 13.46
N GLU A 119 -7.24 13.14 12.71
CA GLU A 119 -7.28 13.23 11.24
C GLU A 119 -7.35 11.82 10.64
N LEU A 120 -6.51 10.91 11.12
CA LEU A 120 -6.51 9.53 10.67
C LEU A 120 -7.89 8.88 10.82
N ILE A 121 -8.54 9.05 11.98
CA ILE A 121 -9.91 8.57 12.21
C ILE A 121 -10.89 9.23 11.27
N ARG A 122 -10.85 10.57 11.16
CA ARG A 122 -11.78 11.36 10.34
C ARG A 122 -11.73 10.94 8.86
N ILE A 123 -10.54 10.82 8.30
CA ILE A 123 -10.35 10.46 6.88
C ILE A 123 -10.62 8.97 6.63
N SER A 124 -10.32 8.09 7.58
CA SER A 124 -10.66 6.67 7.46
C SER A 124 -12.16 6.38 7.40
N GLN A 125 -13.02 7.37 7.70
CA GLN A 125 -14.48 7.26 7.79
C GLN A 125 -14.94 6.11 8.70
N SER A 126 -14.07 5.69 9.62
CA SER A 126 -14.33 4.57 10.49
C SER A 126 -14.93 5.05 11.82
N LYS A 127 -15.98 4.37 12.27
CA LYS A 127 -16.74 4.77 13.46
C LYS A 127 -16.10 4.24 14.74
N PHE A 128 -15.08 4.93 15.25
CA PHE A 128 -14.48 4.65 16.56
C PHE A 128 -13.80 5.90 17.14
N THR A 129 -13.49 5.89 18.43
CA THR A 129 -12.90 7.03 19.14
C THR A 129 -11.37 6.97 19.17
N VAL A 130 -10.71 8.08 19.51
CA VAL A 130 -9.26 8.10 19.78
C VAL A 130 -8.89 7.10 20.90
N SER A 131 -9.75 6.96 21.92
CA SER A 131 -9.54 5.99 23.01
C SER A 131 -9.59 4.54 22.51
N ASP A 132 -10.52 4.22 21.60
CA ASP A 132 -10.59 2.90 20.96
C ASP A 132 -9.33 2.59 20.17
N LEU A 133 -8.82 3.58 19.42
CA LEU A 133 -7.59 3.44 18.66
C LEU A 133 -6.40 3.15 19.59
N CYS A 134 -6.19 3.96 20.63
CA CYS A 134 -5.08 3.76 21.56
C CYS A 134 -5.16 2.39 22.26
N ARG A 135 -6.37 1.97 22.67
CA ARG A 135 -6.59 0.66 23.29
C ARG A 135 -6.28 -0.48 22.32
N MET A 136 -6.74 -0.38 21.07
CA MET A 136 -6.51 -1.41 20.06
C MET A 136 -5.04 -1.46 19.62
N GLU A 137 -4.36 -0.32 19.49
CA GLU A 137 -2.92 -0.27 19.25
C GLU A 137 -2.15 -1.05 20.32
N LYS A 138 -2.47 -0.81 21.60
CA LYS A 138 -1.86 -1.53 22.71
C LYS A 138 -2.08 -3.04 22.61
N ILE A 139 -3.30 -3.48 22.30
CA ILE A 139 -3.62 -4.90 22.11
C ILE A 139 -2.81 -5.52 20.96
N ILE A 140 -2.72 -4.83 19.82
CA ILE A 140 -1.96 -5.31 18.65
C ILE A 140 -0.48 -5.44 19.02
N SER A 141 0.09 -4.40 19.65
CA SER A 141 1.50 -4.36 20.06
C SER A 141 1.84 -5.48 21.04
N GLU A 142 0.97 -5.72 22.03
CA GLU A 142 1.14 -6.79 23.03
C GLU A 142 1.00 -8.20 22.43
N LYS A 143 0.11 -8.39 21.45
CA LYS A 143 -0.14 -9.71 20.86
C LYS A 143 0.89 -10.11 19.81
N LEU A 144 1.49 -9.15 19.11
CA LEU A 144 2.45 -9.42 18.04
C LEU A 144 3.91 -9.27 18.45
N SER A 145 4.18 -8.74 19.65
CA SER A 145 5.53 -8.32 20.08
C SER A 145 6.20 -7.52 18.97
N VAL A 146 5.59 -6.40 18.58
CA VAL A 146 5.89 -5.75 17.29
C VAL A 146 7.36 -5.35 17.21
N GLU A 147 8.07 -5.96 16.28
CA GLU A 147 9.45 -5.63 15.98
C GLU A 147 9.52 -4.48 14.96
N PRO A 148 10.47 -3.53 15.11
CA PRO A 148 10.55 -2.34 14.27
C PRO A 148 10.94 -2.63 12.82
N LYS A 149 11.58 -3.77 12.54
CA LYS A 149 12.03 -4.15 11.19
C LYS A 149 11.52 -5.53 10.81
N ALA A 150 10.35 -5.60 10.20
CA ALA A 150 9.84 -6.85 9.65
C ALA A 150 10.53 -7.17 8.31
N VAL A 151 10.88 -8.44 8.11
CA VAL A 151 11.31 -8.94 6.80
C VAL A 151 10.07 -9.20 5.96
N THR A 152 9.89 -8.38 4.92
CA THR A 152 8.71 -8.40 4.05
C THR A 152 9.08 -8.61 2.59
N ALA A 153 8.09 -8.82 1.73
CA ALA A 153 8.33 -8.99 0.30
C ALA A 153 8.98 -7.73 -0.32
N LEU A 154 8.72 -6.55 0.25
CA LEU A 154 9.39 -5.31 -0.17
C LEU A 154 10.90 -5.35 0.12
N THR A 155 11.30 -5.89 1.28
CA THR A 155 12.71 -6.06 1.64
C THR A 155 13.44 -6.90 0.60
N PHE A 156 12.86 -8.05 0.24
CA PHE A 156 13.42 -8.92 -0.81
C PHE A 156 13.38 -8.27 -2.18
N LEU A 157 12.31 -7.53 -2.51
CA LEU A 157 12.16 -6.83 -3.78
C LEU A 157 13.29 -5.81 -3.97
N HIS A 158 13.60 -5.00 -2.95
CA HIS A 158 14.71 -4.05 -3.01
C HIS A 158 16.07 -4.73 -3.11
N LEU A 159 16.30 -5.82 -2.38
CA LEU A 159 17.54 -6.60 -2.44
C LEU A 159 17.76 -7.23 -3.82
N TYR A 160 16.72 -7.82 -4.41
CA TYR A 160 16.80 -8.37 -5.76
C TYR A 160 17.02 -7.25 -6.77
N TYR A 161 16.22 -6.18 -6.70
CA TYR A 161 16.30 -5.05 -7.62
C TYR A 161 17.69 -4.41 -7.64
N SER A 162 18.29 -4.15 -6.48
CA SER A 162 19.64 -3.58 -6.40
C SER A 162 20.68 -4.47 -7.09
N ALA A 163 20.59 -5.78 -6.93
CA ALA A 163 21.46 -6.72 -7.63
C ALA A 163 21.20 -6.76 -9.16
N PHE A 164 19.94 -6.69 -9.60
CA PHE A 164 19.64 -6.60 -11.03
C PHE A 164 20.23 -5.34 -11.65
N THR A 165 20.10 -4.19 -10.96
CA THR A 165 20.65 -2.93 -11.45
C THR A 165 22.18 -2.93 -11.52
N SER A 166 22.87 -3.59 -10.58
CA SER A 166 24.34 -3.69 -10.61
C SER A 166 24.84 -4.62 -11.73
N LEU A 167 24.09 -5.68 -12.03
CA LEU A 167 24.44 -6.67 -13.06
C LEU A 167 24.15 -6.19 -14.49
N SER A 168 23.09 -5.40 -14.69
CA SER A 168 22.57 -5.06 -16.03
C SER A 168 23.44 -4.08 -16.85
N ALA A 169 24.38 -3.35 -16.23
CA ALA A 169 25.31 -2.42 -16.92
C ALA A 169 24.64 -1.47 -17.96
N GLY A 170 23.36 -1.14 -17.76
CA GLY A 170 22.59 -0.24 -18.63
C GLY A 170 22.18 -0.79 -20.00
N ARG A 171 22.23 -2.12 -20.22
CA ARG A 171 21.91 -2.72 -21.53
C ARG A 171 20.48 -3.23 -21.69
N GLU A 172 19.73 -3.36 -20.60
CA GLU A 172 18.36 -3.89 -20.61
C GLU A 172 17.42 -2.95 -19.85
N GLU A 173 16.18 -2.78 -20.35
CA GLU A 173 15.14 -2.01 -19.68
C GLU A 173 14.60 -2.79 -18.48
N ILE A 174 15.16 -2.55 -17.30
CA ILE A 174 14.62 -3.05 -16.03
C ILE A 174 13.35 -2.24 -15.70
N PRO A 175 12.22 -2.88 -15.32
CA PRO A 175 11.05 -2.18 -14.82
C PRO A 175 11.41 -1.25 -13.66
N SER A 176 10.87 -0.03 -13.62
CA SER A 176 11.15 0.87 -12.50
C SER A 176 10.77 0.23 -11.16
N ILE A 177 11.54 0.51 -10.11
CA ILE A 177 11.21 0.01 -8.76
C ILE A 177 9.79 0.41 -8.32
N GLY A 178 9.35 1.63 -8.68
CA GLY A 178 7.99 2.10 -8.40
C GLY A 178 6.90 1.25 -9.07
N ARG A 179 7.15 0.71 -10.28
CA ARG A 179 6.24 -0.23 -10.93
C ARG A 179 6.16 -1.54 -10.16
N LEU A 180 7.29 -2.12 -9.77
CA LEU A 180 7.33 -3.36 -8.98
C LEU A 180 6.66 -3.19 -7.61
N GLU A 181 6.87 -2.05 -6.95
CA GLU A 181 6.20 -1.70 -5.70
C GLU A 181 4.67 -1.58 -5.87
N ALA A 182 4.20 -0.98 -6.97
CA ALA A 182 2.77 -0.91 -7.25
C ALA A 182 2.15 -2.30 -7.45
N GLN A 183 2.86 -3.19 -8.15
CA GLN A 183 2.44 -4.58 -8.33
C GLN A 183 2.44 -5.35 -7.01
N LEU A 184 3.43 -5.14 -6.15
CA LEU A 184 3.44 -5.71 -4.81
C LEU A 184 2.23 -5.24 -3.99
N LYS A 185 1.89 -3.93 -4.03
CA LYS A 185 0.69 -3.41 -3.35
C LYS A 185 -0.59 -4.08 -3.85
N ALA A 186 -0.72 -4.26 -5.17
CA ALA A 186 -1.85 -4.95 -5.77
C ALA A 186 -1.95 -6.42 -5.29
N CYS A 187 -0.83 -7.16 -5.26
CA CYS A 187 -0.80 -8.52 -4.72
C CYS A 187 -1.22 -8.54 -3.24
N LEU A 188 -0.69 -7.64 -2.41
CA LEU A 188 -1.01 -7.61 -0.98
C LEU A 188 -2.49 -7.34 -0.69
N CYS A 189 -3.24 -6.77 -1.63
CA CYS A 189 -4.69 -6.60 -1.52
C CYS A 189 -5.49 -7.91 -1.62
N ARG A 190 -4.87 -9.03 -2.02
CA ARG A 190 -5.50 -10.35 -2.04
C ARG A 190 -4.93 -11.27 -0.96
N LEU A 191 -5.79 -11.86 -0.14
CA LEU A 191 -5.39 -12.76 0.95
C LEU A 191 -4.52 -13.94 0.48
N VAL A 192 -4.69 -14.40 -0.76
CA VAL A 192 -3.93 -15.51 -1.32
C VAL A 192 -2.41 -15.29 -1.19
N PHE A 193 -1.93 -14.06 -1.38
CA PHE A 193 -0.51 -13.75 -1.31
C PHE A 193 0.04 -13.69 0.13
N SER A 194 -0.81 -13.63 1.16
CA SER A 194 -0.39 -13.72 2.56
C SER A 194 0.17 -15.10 2.92
N LYS A 195 -0.06 -16.12 2.08
CA LYS A 195 0.51 -17.48 2.21
C LYS A 195 1.90 -17.61 1.59
N ALA A 196 2.27 -16.71 0.67
CA ALA A 196 3.56 -16.77 -0.01
C ALA A 196 4.68 -16.37 0.95
N LYS A 197 5.83 -17.05 0.85
CA LYS A 197 7.04 -16.54 1.49
C LYS A 197 7.39 -15.17 0.90
N PRO A 198 7.82 -14.19 1.71
CA PRO A 198 8.24 -12.88 1.24
C PRO A 198 9.27 -12.94 0.10
N SER A 199 10.27 -13.81 0.24
CA SER A 199 11.31 -14.04 -0.78
C SER A 199 10.74 -14.54 -2.12
N VAL A 200 9.85 -15.53 -2.06
CA VAL A 200 9.21 -16.13 -3.24
C VAL A 200 8.32 -15.13 -3.95
N LEU A 201 7.50 -14.38 -3.22
CA LEU A 201 6.60 -13.38 -3.81
C LEU A 201 7.37 -12.28 -4.54
N ALA A 202 8.44 -11.77 -3.92
CA ALA A 202 9.29 -10.77 -4.55
C ALA A 202 9.97 -11.28 -5.83
N LEU A 203 10.49 -12.52 -5.79
CA LEU A 203 11.11 -13.14 -6.97
C LEU A 203 10.09 -13.41 -8.08
N ALA A 204 8.87 -13.84 -7.73
CA ALA A 204 7.78 -14.07 -8.68
C ALA A 204 7.34 -12.77 -9.39
N LEU A 205 7.25 -11.64 -8.67
CA LEU A 205 6.96 -10.33 -9.25
C LEU A 205 8.01 -9.92 -10.29
N ILE A 206 9.28 -10.06 -9.93
CA ILE A 206 10.40 -9.77 -10.82
C ILE A 206 10.38 -10.70 -12.04
N ALA A 207 10.22 -12.02 -11.81
CA ALA A 207 10.18 -13.00 -12.88
C ALA A 207 9.00 -12.81 -13.85
N GLN A 208 7.88 -12.27 -13.37
CA GLN A 208 6.71 -11.96 -14.20
C GLN A 208 6.96 -10.81 -15.18
N GLU A 209 7.79 -9.84 -14.81
CA GLU A 209 8.11 -8.71 -15.68
C GLU A 209 9.12 -9.07 -16.78
N PHE A 210 9.89 -10.15 -16.59
CA PHE A 210 10.90 -10.63 -17.54
C PHE A 210 10.44 -11.79 -18.42
N GLU A 211 9.12 -12.04 -18.52
CA GLU A 211 8.56 -13.02 -19.47
C GLU A 211 8.60 -12.55 -20.94
N ALA A 212 8.88 -11.28 -21.19
CA ALA A 212 9.14 -10.82 -22.55
C ALA A 212 10.47 -11.44 -23.07
N PRO A 213 10.52 -11.96 -24.31
CA PRO A 213 11.62 -12.78 -24.84
C PRO A 213 13.00 -12.08 -25.00
N GLN A 214 13.20 -10.90 -24.41
CA GLN A 214 14.32 -10.02 -24.72
C GLN A 214 15.49 -10.06 -23.71
N SER A 215 15.42 -10.85 -22.63
CA SER A 215 16.46 -10.77 -21.59
C SER A 215 16.93 -12.13 -21.03
N VAL A 216 17.83 -12.77 -21.76
CA VAL A 216 18.53 -14.01 -21.32
C VAL A 216 19.36 -13.79 -20.05
N MET A 217 19.89 -12.58 -19.82
CA MET A 217 20.69 -12.26 -18.64
C MET A 217 19.84 -12.18 -17.37
N LEU A 218 18.72 -11.44 -17.39
CA LEU A 218 17.83 -11.34 -16.22
C LEU A 218 17.23 -12.69 -15.83
N LEU A 219 16.89 -13.55 -16.80
CA LEU A 219 16.43 -14.91 -16.51
C LEU A 219 17.49 -15.75 -15.80
N LYS A 220 18.77 -15.64 -16.19
CA LYS A 220 19.88 -16.31 -15.49
C LYS A 220 20.06 -15.76 -14.08
N THR A 221 19.91 -14.46 -13.88
CA THR A 221 20.00 -13.84 -12.55
C THR A 221 18.84 -14.26 -11.64
N VAL A 222 17.61 -14.36 -12.17
CA VAL A 222 16.46 -14.95 -11.45
C VAL A 222 16.77 -16.38 -11.02
N GLN A 223 17.29 -17.22 -11.93
CA GLN A 223 17.67 -18.61 -11.62
C GLN A 223 18.79 -18.69 -10.58
N GLN A 224 19.74 -17.76 -10.59
CA GLN A 224 20.78 -17.69 -9.58
C GLN A 224 20.20 -17.34 -8.19
N PHE A 225 19.34 -16.32 -8.10
CA PHE A 225 18.65 -16.00 -6.84
C PHE A 225 17.80 -17.16 -6.33
N GLN A 226 17.07 -17.82 -7.24
CA GLN A 226 16.27 -18.99 -6.92
C GLN A 226 17.12 -20.10 -6.26
N ARG A 227 18.33 -20.37 -6.79
CA ARG A 227 19.27 -21.33 -6.19
C ARG A 227 19.80 -20.89 -4.83
N HIS A 228 20.14 -19.60 -4.68
CA HIS A 228 20.67 -19.08 -3.40
C HIS A 228 19.63 -19.08 -2.28
N VAL A 229 18.36 -18.83 -2.62
CA VAL A 229 17.25 -18.80 -1.67
C VAL A 229 16.58 -20.17 -1.52
N LYS A 230 16.98 -21.17 -2.34
CA LYS A 230 16.48 -22.55 -2.33
C LYS A 230 14.97 -22.63 -2.64
N ILE A 231 14.51 -21.84 -3.60
CA ILE A 231 13.11 -21.86 -4.06
C ILE A 231 12.96 -22.92 -5.16
N SER A 232 11.97 -23.80 -5.03
CA SER A 232 11.73 -24.84 -6.04
C SER A 232 11.11 -24.24 -7.33
N ASP A 233 11.38 -24.84 -8.49
CA ASP A 233 10.78 -24.39 -9.76
C ASP A 233 9.25 -24.40 -9.72
N SER A 234 8.66 -25.42 -9.08
CA SER A 234 7.21 -25.54 -8.90
C SER A 234 6.63 -24.45 -8.00
N GLU A 235 7.33 -24.08 -6.93
CA GLU A 235 6.89 -23.01 -6.01
C GLU A 235 6.96 -21.65 -6.70
N LEU A 236 8.04 -21.38 -7.44
CA LEU A 236 8.17 -20.13 -8.19
C LEU A 236 7.12 -20.03 -9.31
N LEU A 237 6.92 -21.10 -10.09
CA LEU A 237 5.92 -21.11 -11.16
C LEU A 237 4.51 -20.88 -10.61
N HIS A 238 4.14 -21.57 -9.53
CA HIS A 238 2.84 -21.42 -8.89
C HIS A 238 2.55 -19.96 -8.50
N TRP A 239 3.47 -19.31 -7.77
CA TRP A 239 3.27 -17.94 -7.33
C TRP A 239 3.34 -16.94 -8.48
N LYS A 240 4.15 -17.21 -9.50
CA LYS A 240 4.22 -16.41 -10.72
C LYS A 240 2.90 -16.42 -11.49
N GLU A 241 2.26 -17.58 -11.64
CA GLU A 241 0.91 -17.67 -12.24
C GLU A 241 -0.15 -16.88 -11.44
N HIS A 242 -0.07 -16.93 -10.11
CA HIS A 242 -0.95 -16.12 -9.25
C HIS A 242 -0.70 -14.62 -9.42
N VAL A 243 0.56 -14.19 -9.49
CA VAL A 243 0.92 -12.80 -9.80
C VAL A 243 0.38 -12.42 -11.17
N ALA A 244 0.58 -13.23 -12.21
CA ALA A 244 0.08 -12.97 -13.56
C ALA A 244 -1.44 -12.73 -13.57
N LYS A 245 -2.22 -13.60 -12.91
CA LYS A 245 -3.68 -13.46 -12.74
C LYS A 245 -4.04 -12.14 -12.04
N CYS A 246 -3.37 -11.83 -10.94
CA CYS A 246 -3.57 -10.58 -10.21
C CYS A 246 -3.24 -9.35 -11.07
N MET A 247 -2.18 -9.40 -11.88
CA MET A 247 -1.81 -8.32 -12.79
C MET A 247 -2.81 -8.12 -13.92
N VAL A 248 -3.44 -9.18 -14.42
CA VAL A 248 -4.54 -9.07 -15.40
C VAL A 248 -5.74 -8.37 -14.80
N GLU A 249 -6.18 -8.78 -13.61
CA GLU A 249 -7.29 -8.12 -12.89
C GLU A 249 -6.96 -6.66 -12.59
N TYR A 250 -5.76 -6.39 -12.09
CA TYR A 250 -5.31 -5.06 -11.72
C TYR A 250 -5.19 -4.11 -12.93
N ARG A 251 -4.82 -4.62 -14.11
CA ARG A 251 -4.76 -3.85 -15.35
C ARG A 251 -6.12 -3.75 -16.05
N SER A 252 -7.12 -4.51 -15.62
CA SER A 252 -8.44 -4.49 -16.25
C SER A 252 -9.08 -3.11 -16.11
N SER A 253 -9.79 -2.68 -17.17
CA SER A 253 -10.58 -1.45 -17.18
C SER A 253 -11.93 -1.61 -16.50
N GLU A 254 -12.23 -2.80 -15.98
CA GLU A 254 -13.48 -3.09 -15.27
C GLU A 254 -13.45 -2.41 -13.90
N CYS A 255 -14.05 -1.22 -13.84
CA CYS A 255 -14.41 -0.58 -12.59
C CYS A 255 -15.39 -1.50 -11.82
N ASN A 256 -14.96 -2.05 -10.69
CA ASN A 256 -15.88 -2.56 -9.69
C ASN A 256 -16.80 -1.41 -9.28
N LYS A 257 -18.04 -1.40 -9.80
CA LYS A 257 -19.04 -0.38 -9.43
C LYS A 257 -19.06 -0.32 -7.90
N PRO A 258 -18.89 0.88 -7.30
CA PRO A 258 -18.99 0.98 -5.85
C PRO A 258 -20.33 0.38 -5.44
N ASP A 259 -20.28 -0.55 -4.49
CA ASP A 259 -21.44 -1.13 -3.82
C ASP A 259 -22.44 0.01 -3.57
N ASN A 260 -23.71 -0.12 -4.00
CA ASN A 260 -24.74 0.95 -4.07
C ASN A 260 -25.08 1.62 -2.72
N LYS A 261 -24.25 1.44 -1.70
CA LYS A 261 -24.16 2.24 -0.49
C LYS A 261 -23.94 3.69 -0.91
N LYS A 262 -25.04 4.45 -0.93
CA LYS A 262 -25.06 5.90 -1.10
C LYS A 262 -23.86 6.50 -0.37
N LEU A 263 -23.04 7.28 -1.08
CA LEU A 263 -22.06 8.15 -0.45
C LEU A 263 -22.82 9.07 0.51
N VAL A 264 -22.75 8.78 1.81
CA VAL A 264 -23.37 9.61 2.83
C VAL A 264 -22.36 10.70 3.14
N TRP A 265 -22.58 11.89 2.58
CA TRP A 265 -21.85 13.08 2.98
C TRP A 265 -22.21 13.40 4.43
N ILE A 266 -21.34 13.04 5.37
CA ILE A 266 -21.49 13.44 6.77
C ILE A 266 -21.01 14.89 6.86
N VAL A 267 -21.94 15.79 6.60
CA VAL A 267 -21.74 17.22 6.71
C VAL A 267 -21.86 17.61 8.20
N SER A 268 -21.00 18.52 8.68
CA SER A 268 -21.07 18.99 10.08
C SER A 268 -22.46 19.56 10.39
N ARG A 269 -22.94 19.50 11.64
CA ARG A 269 -24.26 20.06 11.99
C ARG A 269 -24.40 21.53 11.57
N ARG A 270 -23.32 22.32 11.70
CA ARG A 270 -23.27 23.72 11.24
C ARG A 270 -23.40 23.83 9.72
N THR A 271 -22.66 23.01 8.99
CA THR A 271 -22.71 23.01 7.52
C THR A 271 -24.04 22.48 6.99
N ALA A 272 -24.66 21.49 7.66
CA ALA A 272 -25.98 20.98 7.31
C ALA A 272 -27.07 22.02 7.58
N GLN A 273 -26.98 22.75 8.69
CA GLN A 273 -27.86 23.88 8.99
C GLN A 273 -27.70 25.00 7.96
N ASN A 274 -26.47 25.37 7.58
CA ASN A 274 -26.21 26.38 6.55
C ASN A 274 -26.70 25.95 5.15
N LEU A 275 -26.62 24.66 4.82
CA LEU A 275 -27.19 24.12 3.59
C LEU A 275 -28.73 24.12 3.62
N GLN A 276 -29.35 23.92 4.79
CA GLN A 276 -30.80 23.98 4.95
C GLN A 276 -31.34 25.42 4.93
N THR A 277 -30.60 26.41 5.46
CA THR A 277 -31.01 27.82 5.39
C THR A 277 -30.75 28.47 4.03
N SER A 278 -29.95 27.86 3.16
CA SER A 278 -29.64 28.35 1.80
C SER A 278 -30.54 27.79 0.70
N HIS A 279 -31.70 27.19 1.04
CA HIS A 279 -32.71 26.77 0.06
C HIS A 279 -33.30 27.93 -0.77
N PHE A 280 -33.07 29.18 -0.38
CA PHE A 280 -33.34 30.35 -1.20
C PHE A 280 -32.01 30.99 -1.60
N SER A 281 -31.74 30.92 -2.91
CA SER A 281 -30.61 31.56 -3.59
C SER A 281 -29.25 30.90 -3.34
N VAL A 282 -28.99 29.77 -4.00
CA VAL A 282 -27.62 29.39 -4.35
C VAL A 282 -27.15 30.40 -5.41
N PRO A 283 -26.21 31.32 -5.12
CA PRO A 283 -25.59 32.11 -6.16
C PRO A 283 -24.91 31.13 -7.11
N GLY A 284 -25.17 31.25 -8.42
CA GLY A 284 -24.55 30.37 -9.41
C GLY A 284 -23.04 30.32 -9.17
N LEU A 285 -22.54 29.13 -8.82
CA LEU A 285 -21.10 28.94 -8.62
C LEU A 285 -20.41 29.38 -9.92
N PRO A 286 -19.40 30.26 -9.86
CA PRO A 286 -18.70 30.67 -11.06
C PRO A 286 -18.13 29.43 -11.74
N THR A 287 -18.37 29.31 -13.04
CA THR A 287 -17.72 28.29 -13.88
C THR A 287 -16.22 28.46 -13.74
N ILE A 288 -15.56 27.43 -13.24
CA ILE A 288 -14.10 27.41 -13.10
C ILE A 288 -13.49 27.57 -14.50
N PRO A 289 -12.77 28.67 -14.80
CA PRO A 289 -12.08 28.81 -16.07
C PRO A 289 -10.89 27.86 -16.10
N GLU A 290 -10.79 27.00 -17.12
CA GLU A 290 -9.69 26.04 -17.26
C GLU A 290 -8.30 26.68 -17.55
N ARG A 291 -8.20 28.02 -17.57
CA ARG A 291 -7.02 28.76 -18.04
C ARG A 291 -6.70 30.01 -17.23
N SER A 292 -6.35 29.84 -15.96
CA SER A 292 -5.38 30.67 -15.21
C SER A 292 -5.59 30.43 -13.73
N TRP A 293 -4.62 29.83 -13.04
CA TRP A 293 -4.71 29.59 -11.60
C TRP A 293 -3.60 30.37 -10.90
N ASP A 294 -3.98 31.31 -10.04
CA ASP A 294 -3.07 31.98 -9.10
C ASP A 294 -2.83 31.11 -7.85
N GLU A 295 -1.71 31.35 -7.16
CA GLU A 295 -1.14 30.44 -6.14
C GLU A 295 -2.06 30.19 -4.92
N SER A 296 -3.02 31.07 -4.65
CA SER A 296 -3.98 30.97 -3.56
C SER A 296 -5.03 29.87 -3.74
N GLU A 297 -5.30 29.44 -4.98
CA GLU A 297 -6.39 28.50 -5.32
C GLU A 297 -5.93 27.03 -5.33
N ARG A 298 -4.62 26.78 -5.17
CA ARG A 298 -4.03 25.43 -5.18
C ARG A 298 -4.49 24.53 -4.03
N LEU A 299 -4.90 25.09 -2.89
CA LEU A 299 -5.42 24.33 -1.74
C LEU A 299 -6.82 23.74 -2.00
N ILE A 300 -7.68 24.50 -2.67
CA ILE A 300 -9.03 24.04 -3.05
C ILE A 300 -8.92 23.04 -4.21
N VAL A 301 -8.02 23.29 -5.16
CA VAL A 301 -7.71 22.34 -6.23
C VAL A 301 -7.10 21.05 -5.67
N ASN A 302 -6.27 21.10 -4.64
CA ASN A 302 -5.78 19.87 -3.97
C ASN A 302 -6.90 19.10 -3.27
N LEU A 303 -7.88 19.79 -2.67
CA LEU A 303 -9.05 19.13 -2.08
C LEU A 303 -9.99 18.55 -3.14
N PHE A 304 -10.16 19.23 -4.27
CA PHE A 304 -10.98 18.78 -5.41
C PHE A 304 -10.29 17.67 -6.21
N TYR A 305 -8.97 17.76 -6.42
CA TYR A 305 -8.13 16.68 -6.93
C TYR A 305 -8.15 15.51 -5.96
N PHE A 306 -8.18 15.74 -4.66
CA PHE A 306 -8.28 14.67 -3.67
C PHE A 306 -9.65 13.98 -3.68
N LEU A 307 -10.73 14.73 -3.85
CA LEU A 307 -12.07 14.19 -4.07
C LEU A 307 -12.18 13.44 -5.41
N CYS A 308 -11.58 13.97 -6.48
CA CYS A 308 -11.47 13.29 -7.76
C CYS A 308 -10.59 12.04 -7.65
N VAL A 309 -9.47 12.07 -6.93
CA VAL A 309 -8.58 10.90 -6.74
C VAL A 309 -9.28 9.85 -5.89
N ILE A 310 -10.03 10.20 -4.84
CA ILE A 310 -10.86 9.22 -4.11
C ILE A 310 -11.96 8.62 -5.01
N MET A 311 -12.66 9.44 -5.81
CA MET A 311 -13.67 8.95 -6.75
C MET A 311 -13.09 8.12 -7.90
N ILE A 312 -11.89 8.47 -8.39
CA ILE A 312 -11.21 7.82 -9.51
C ILE A 312 -10.44 6.58 -9.06
N SER A 313 -9.96 6.52 -7.80
CA SER A 313 -9.30 5.34 -7.22
C SER A 313 -10.24 4.12 -7.13
N ARG A 314 -11.56 4.33 -7.17
CA ARG A 314 -12.54 3.24 -7.35
C ARG A 314 -12.97 3.00 -8.80
N VAL A 315 -12.66 3.89 -9.75
CA VAL A 315 -13.32 3.90 -11.08
C VAL A 315 -12.40 3.83 -12.30
N CYS A 316 -11.15 4.30 -12.27
CA CYS A 316 -10.27 4.22 -13.45
C CYS A 316 -8.79 4.20 -13.07
N TRP A 317 -8.20 3.02 -12.90
CA TRP A 317 -6.76 2.85 -12.64
C TRP A 317 -5.87 3.00 -13.89
N ALA A 318 -6.43 3.02 -15.10
CA ALA A 318 -5.64 2.95 -16.34
C ALA A 318 -5.12 4.31 -16.90
N PRO A 319 -5.85 5.45 -16.90
CA PRO A 319 -5.41 6.63 -17.67
C PRO A 319 -4.40 7.55 -16.94
N TRP A 320 -4.22 7.41 -15.62
CA TRP A 320 -3.43 8.38 -14.83
C TRP A 320 -1.95 7.99 -14.64
N LYS A 321 -1.55 6.79 -15.10
CA LYS A 321 -0.21 6.21 -14.89
C LYS A 321 0.93 7.10 -15.40
N THR A 322 0.76 7.79 -16.53
CA THR A 322 1.79 8.65 -17.14
C THR A 322 1.91 10.03 -16.51
N LYS A 323 0.89 10.50 -15.78
CA LYS A 323 0.90 11.83 -15.12
C LYS A 323 1.48 11.80 -13.70
N TRP A 324 1.32 10.67 -13.01
CA TRP A 324 1.80 10.50 -11.62
C TRP A 324 3.32 10.31 -11.51
N ASP A 325 3.96 9.70 -12.52
CA ASP A 325 5.43 9.53 -12.54
C ASP A 325 6.18 10.88 -12.60
N ASN A 326 5.55 11.95 -13.12
CA ASN A 326 6.10 13.32 -13.10
C ASN A 326 5.88 14.05 -11.77
N TYR A 327 4.88 13.66 -10.97
CA TYR A 327 4.60 14.30 -9.67
C TYR A 327 5.64 13.97 -8.59
N GLY A 328 6.30 12.80 -8.70
CA GLY A 328 7.43 12.44 -7.83
C GLY A 328 8.63 13.40 -7.96
N LYS A 329 8.82 14.00 -9.14
CA LYS A 329 9.86 15.01 -9.39
C LYS A 329 9.52 16.36 -8.76
N ILE A 330 8.24 16.75 -8.79
CA ILE A 330 7.74 18.04 -8.26
C ILE A 330 7.82 18.09 -6.72
N ARG A 331 7.63 16.95 -6.03
CA ARG A 331 7.70 16.89 -4.55
C ARG A 331 9.12 17.08 -4.01
N SER A 332 10.15 16.70 -4.76
CA SER A 332 11.56 16.81 -4.35
C SER A 332 12.10 18.25 -4.44
N GLU A 333 11.65 19.05 -5.40
CA GLU A 333 12.20 20.39 -5.66
C GLU A 333 11.44 21.53 -4.97
N TYR A 334 10.13 21.39 -4.75
CA TYR A 334 9.27 22.52 -4.35
C TYR A 334 8.74 22.48 -2.90
N PHE A 335 8.76 21.32 -2.25
CA PHE A 335 8.23 21.18 -0.89
C PHE A 335 9.09 21.87 0.20
N PRO A 336 10.44 21.94 0.10
CA PRO A 336 11.25 22.68 1.06
C PRO A 336 11.06 24.21 0.97
N GLN A 337 10.65 24.73 -0.19
CA GLN A 337 10.47 26.17 -0.41
C GLN A 337 9.13 26.71 0.15
N LEU A 338 8.10 25.86 0.24
CA LEU A 338 6.82 26.24 0.84
C LEU A 338 6.84 26.26 2.39
N MET A 339 7.67 25.44 3.03
CA MET A 339 7.78 25.44 4.51
C MET A 339 8.55 26.65 5.05
N CYS A 340 9.50 27.19 4.27
CA CYS A 340 10.29 28.36 4.68
C CYS A 340 9.48 29.68 4.59
N SER A 341 8.53 29.76 3.66
CA SER A 341 7.68 30.94 3.45
C SER A 341 6.53 31.05 4.47
N THR A 342 6.12 29.94 5.10
CA THR A 342 5.12 29.96 6.19
C THR A 342 5.67 30.40 7.54
N GLN A 343 6.99 30.43 7.75
CA GLN A 343 7.60 30.87 9.02
C GLN A 343 7.82 32.40 9.10
N GLN A 344 7.83 33.11 7.97
CA GLN A 344 7.90 34.59 7.94
C GLN A 344 6.54 35.28 8.06
N MET A 345 5.42 34.55 7.94
CA MET A 345 4.07 35.12 7.96
C MET A 345 3.42 35.17 9.36
N TYR A 346 4.10 34.67 10.40
CA TYR A 346 3.61 34.64 11.78
C TYR A 346 4.42 35.52 12.75
N SER A 347 5.26 36.44 12.24
CA SER A 347 5.88 37.48 13.05
C SER A 347 5.47 38.87 12.55
N HIS A 348 4.20 39.23 12.71
CA HIS A 348 3.77 40.63 12.84
C HIS A 348 2.40 40.73 13.50
#